data_AF-A0A950EG08-F1
#
_entry.id   AF-A0A950EG08-F1
#
_cell.length_a   1.000
_cell.length_b   1.000
_cell.length_c   1.000
_cell.angle_alpha   90.00
_cell.angle_beta   90.00
_cell.angle_gamma   90.00
#
_symmetry.space_group_name_H-M   'P 1'
#
loop_
_entity.id
_entity.type
_entity.pdbx_description
1 polymer ?
#
loop_
_entity_poly.entity_id
_entity_poly.type
_entity_poly.pdbx_seq_one_letter_code
_entity_poly.pdbx_strand_id
1 'polypeptide(L)'
;MTAPFLHNNSVGAFPGDLGLPAEEWPTVDSRLRAFDDAIEKLLNPQRRAGLATIKRVQRGDTNLYLRLQQLLERLPEVQAIEGLAGRVDQFLQRIDLLNLRGHLPEAPHMEVALRFPVPAGTPINLLANIHVNNAAGAALQFVRYKLARKLGDRRGADRALDALLRLSECPDLVEDHGHEYGSELSQDDKQALIEYLKKM
;
A
#
# COMPACT_ATOMS: atom_id res chain seq x y z
N MET A 1 22.41 8.21 -0.96
CA MET A 1 22.10 7.04 -1.82
C MET A 1 22.33 5.80 -0.99
N THR A 2 21.26 5.16 -0.54
CA THR A 2 21.30 3.96 0.30
C THR A 2 21.56 2.77 -0.61
N ALA A 3 22.47 1.87 -0.24
CA ALA A 3 22.59 0.56 -0.89
C ALA A 3 21.64 -0.42 -0.20
N PRO A 4 20.51 -0.71 -0.84
CA PRO A 4 19.90 -2.03 -0.76
C PRO A 4 20.15 -2.78 -2.04
N PHE A 5 20.46 -4.06 -1.91
CA PHE A 5 20.50 -4.95 -3.05
C PHE A 5 19.05 -5.12 -3.53
N LEU A 6 18.81 -4.77 -4.80
CA LEU A 6 17.57 -4.91 -5.57
C LEU A 6 16.53 -3.78 -5.43
N HIS A 7 15.77 -3.63 -6.52
CA HIS A 7 15.01 -2.48 -7.03
C HIS A 7 13.95 -1.84 -6.08
N ASN A 8 13.82 -2.30 -4.84
CA ASN A 8 12.73 -1.96 -3.91
C ASN A 8 13.22 -1.54 -2.50
N ASN A 9 14.51 -1.67 -2.17
CA ASN A 9 15.02 -1.22 -0.86
C ASN A 9 14.33 -1.84 0.38
N SER A 10 13.72 -3.00 0.21
CA SER A 10 12.76 -3.58 1.16
C SER A 10 13.21 -4.91 1.77
N VAL A 11 14.22 -5.56 1.18
CA VAL A 11 14.93 -6.68 1.82
C VAL A 11 16.18 -6.16 2.52
N GLY A 12 16.15 -6.20 3.85
CA GLY A 12 17.25 -5.76 4.69
C GLY A 12 16.89 -4.57 5.57
N ALA A 13 17.58 -4.45 6.69
CA ALA A 13 17.43 -3.37 7.65
C ALA A 13 18.25 -2.14 7.22
N PHE A 14 17.66 -0.95 7.35
CA PHE A 14 18.47 0.26 7.32
C PHE A 14 19.37 0.31 8.57
N PRO A 15 20.56 0.93 8.56
CA PRO A 15 21.43 1.05 9.74
C PRO A 15 20.70 1.51 11.02
N GLY A 16 19.75 2.43 10.91
CA GLY A 16 18.92 2.85 12.03
C GLY A 16 18.01 1.76 12.60
N ASP A 17 17.51 0.85 11.76
CA ASP A 17 16.69 -0.29 12.19
C ASP A 17 17.52 -1.36 12.91
N LEU A 18 18.84 -1.38 12.67
CA LEU A 18 19.81 -2.22 13.39
C LEU A 18 20.22 -1.64 14.75
N GLY A 19 19.63 -0.51 15.17
CA GLY A 19 19.95 0.16 16.42
C GLY A 19 21.28 0.93 16.41
N LEU A 20 21.87 1.16 15.22
CA LEU A 20 23.09 1.96 15.11
C LEU A 20 22.75 3.46 15.28
N PRO A 21 23.57 4.22 16.02
CA PRO A 21 23.37 5.66 16.16
C PRO A 21 23.57 6.38 14.82
N ALA A 22 22.93 7.54 14.65
CA ALA A 22 22.83 8.22 13.35
C ALA A 22 24.20 8.63 12.77
N GLU A 23 25.13 8.96 13.64
CA GLU A 23 26.54 9.25 13.34
C GLU A 23 27.30 8.04 12.76
N GLU A 24 26.84 6.81 12.99
CA GLU A 24 27.45 5.57 12.48
C GLU A 24 26.82 5.08 11.17
N TRP A 25 25.68 5.63 10.75
CA TRP A 25 25.01 5.28 9.50
C TRP A 25 25.84 5.48 8.21
N PRO A 26 26.77 6.45 8.11
CA PRO A 26 27.60 6.62 6.91
C PRO A 26 28.92 5.82 6.96
N THR A 27 29.13 4.93 7.93
CA THR A 27 30.36 4.13 8.04
C THR A 27 30.38 2.89 7.13
N VAL A 28 31.57 2.35 6.86
CA VAL A 28 31.71 1.07 6.14
C VAL A 28 31.13 -0.09 6.95
N ASP A 29 31.36 -0.09 8.28
CA ASP A 29 30.84 -1.14 9.17
C ASP A 29 29.31 -1.22 9.12
N SER A 30 28.61 -0.08 9.18
CA SER A 30 27.15 -0.08 9.11
C SER A 30 26.61 -0.53 7.75
N ARG A 31 27.34 -0.27 6.66
CA ARG A 31 27.02 -0.79 5.33
C ARG A 31 27.21 -2.31 5.24
N LEU A 32 28.28 -2.85 5.84
CA LEU A 32 28.53 -4.29 5.89
C LEU A 32 27.45 -5.00 6.71
N ARG A 33 27.01 -4.43 7.84
CA ARG A 33 25.91 -4.98 8.63
C ARG A 33 24.58 -4.97 7.89
N ALA A 34 24.26 -3.85 7.20
CA ALA A 34 23.07 -3.77 6.37
C ALA A 34 23.11 -4.76 5.20
N PHE A 35 24.30 -4.96 4.62
CA PHE A 35 24.52 -5.99 3.59
C PHE A 35 24.28 -7.39 4.14
N ASP A 36 24.90 -7.75 5.26
CA ASP A 36 24.78 -9.07 5.90
C ASP A 36 23.31 -9.41 6.20
N ASP A 37 22.58 -8.46 6.78
CA ASP A 37 21.15 -8.63 7.06
C ASP A 37 20.31 -8.78 5.77
N ALA A 38 20.58 -7.97 4.76
CA ALA A 38 19.88 -8.02 3.48
C ALA A 38 20.11 -9.34 2.74
N ILE A 39 21.37 -9.77 2.61
CA ILE A 39 21.72 -10.99 1.86
C ILE A 39 21.24 -12.26 2.58
N GLU A 40 21.29 -12.27 3.91
CA GLU A 40 20.75 -13.38 4.71
C GLU A 40 19.24 -13.53 4.50
N LYS A 41 18.48 -12.43 4.54
CA LYS A 41 17.03 -12.41 4.30
C LYS A 41 16.68 -12.68 2.83
N LEU A 42 17.54 -12.29 1.90
CA LEU A 42 17.36 -12.57 0.48
C LEU A 42 17.38 -14.08 0.23
N LEU A 43 18.40 -14.77 0.75
CA LEU A 43 18.60 -16.22 0.59
C LEU A 43 17.72 -17.07 1.53
N ASN A 44 17.17 -16.46 2.59
CA ASN A 44 16.27 -17.11 3.54
C ASN A 44 14.95 -16.35 3.66
N PRO A 45 14.00 -16.56 2.72
CA PRO A 45 12.70 -15.88 2.73
C PRO A 45 11.93 -15.99 4.04
N GLN A 46 12.11 -17.08 4.78
CA GLN A 46 11.45 -17.33 6.07
C GLN A 46 11.92 -16.38 7.18
N ARG A 47 13.06 -15.69 6.99
CA ARG A 47 13.61 -14.68 7.91
C ARG A 47 13.15 -13.26 7.57
N ARG A 48 12.41 -13.08 6.47
CA ARG A 48 11.81 -11.79 6.10
C ARG A 48 10.67 -11.45 7.06
N ALA A 49 10.35 -10.16 7.18
CA ALA A 49 9.32 -9.68 8.11
C ALA A 49 7.86 -10.02 7.69
N GLY A 50 7.66 -10.47 6.45
CA GLY A 50 6.36 -10.96 5.96
C GLY A 50 5.24 -9.94 6.17
N LEU A 51 4.15 -10.32 6.82
CA LEU A 51 2.99 -9.44 7.06
C LEU A 51 3.31 -8.13 7.79
N ALA A 52 4.44 -8.06 8.51
CA ALA A 52 4.88 -6.83 9.17
C ALA A 52 5.40 -5.77 8.17
N THR A 53 5.75 -6.15 6.93
CA THR A 53 6.14 -5.19 5.87
C THR A 53 4.95 -4.46 5.25
N ILE A 54 3.71 -4.89 5.54
CA ILE A 54 2.51 -4.22 5.02
C ILE A 54 2.44 -2.81 5.61
N LYS A 55 2.78 -1.81 4.78
CA LYS A 55 2.64 -0.40 5.12
C LYS A 55 1.17 -0.05 5.30
N ARG A 56 0.84 0.57 6.43
CA ARG A 56 -0.53 0.92 6.81
C ARG A 56 -0.66 2.40 7.09
N VAL A 57 -1.82 2.94 6.76
CA VAL A 57 -2.22 4.29 7.16
C VAL A 57 -2.15 4.40 8.69
N GLN A 58 -1.35 5.32 9.21
CA GLN A 58 -1.16 5.48 10.66
C GLN A 58 -2.18 6.44 11.28
N ARG A 59 -2.62 7.45 10.54
CA ARG A 59 -3.49 8.52 11.04
C ARG A 59 -4.88 8.47 10.39
N GLY A 60 -5.91 8.78 11.18
CA GLY A 60 -7.31 8.76 10.71
C GLY A 60 -7.74 9.97 9.87
N ASP A 61 -6.85 10.94 9.67
CA ASP A 61 -7.06 12.14 8.85
C ASP A 61 -6.63 11.96 7.39
N THR A 62 -6.19 10.77 6.98
CA THR A 62 -5.81 10.47 5.60
C THR A 62 -7.06 10.43 4.70
N ASN A 63 -7.03 11.15 3.58
CA ASN A 63 -8.16 11.22 2.65
C ASN A 63 -7.72 10.93 1.22
N LEU A 64 -8.57 10.21 0.48
CA LEU A 64 -8.50 10.14 -0.98
C LEU A 64 -9.45 11.17 -1.58
N TYR A 65 -9.02 11.79 -2.66
CA TYR A 65 -9.84 12.72 -3.43
C TYR A 65 -10.04 12.16 -4.83
N LEU A 66 -11.30 12.00 -5.24
CA LEU A 66 -11.65 11.63 -6.61
C LEU A 66 -12.32 12.78 -7.33
N ARG A 67 -11.88 13.08 -8.56
CA ARG A 67 -12.55 14.08 -9.39
C ARG A 67 -13.97 13.65 -9.70
N LEU A 68 -14.92 14.59 -9.57
CA LEU A 68 -16.33 14.32 -9.83
C LEU A 68 -16.57 13.82 -11.26
N GLN A 69 -15.84 14.33 -12.26
CA GLN A 69 -15.95 13.91 -13.66
C GLN A 69 -15.73 12.40 -13.84
N GLN A 70 -14.73 11.82 -13.17
CA GLN A 70 -14.44 10.38 -13.23
C GLN A 70 -15.55 9.53 -12.58
N LEU A 71 -16.31 10.10 -11.64
CA LEU A 71 -17.47 9.46 -11.05
C LEU A 71 -18.71 9.57 -11.96
N LEU A 72 -18.88 10.71 -12.63
CA LEU A 72 -20.02 10.96 -13.52
C LEU A 72 -20.06 9.93 -14.66
N GLU A 73 -18.90 9.54 -15.18
CA GLU A 73 -18.76 8.47 -16.18
C GLU A 73 -19.25 7.09 -15.67
N ARG A 74 -19.33 6.91 -14.36
CA ARG A 74 -19.79 5.68 -13.67
C ARG A 74 -21.13 5.84 -12.96
N LEU A 75 -21.89 6.89 -13.27
CA LEU A 75 -23.20 7.18 -12.68
C LEU A 75 -24.15 5.97 -12.55
N PRO A 76 -24.30 5.09 -13.56
CA PRO A 76 -25.18 3.92 -13.43
C PRO A 76 -24.74 2.96 -12.32
N GLU A 77 -23.42 2.81 -12.11
CA GLU A 77 -22.84 1.97 -11.05
C GLU A 77 -23.06 2.60 -9.66
N VAL A 78 -23.03 3.93 -9.58
CA VAL A 78 -23.34 4.70 -8.37
C VAL A 78 -24.83 4.62 -8.03
N GLN A 79 -25.71 4.77 -9.01
CA GLN A 79 -27.17 4.62 -8.85
C GLN A 79 -27.58 3.21 -8.45
N ALA A 80 -26.83 2.18 -8.87
CA ALA A 80 -27.03 0.82 -8.36
C ALA A 80 -26.73 0.68 -6.86
N ILE A 81 -25.90 1.58 -6.28
CA ILE A 81 -25.72 1.70 -4.82
C ILE A 81 -26.89 2.49 -4.20
N GLU A 82 -27.51 3.42 -4.93
CA GLU A 82 -28.73 4.13 -4.52
C GLU A 82 -29.96 3.21 -4.38
N GLY A 83 -29.91 1.94 -4.77
CA GLY A 83 -30.85 0.93 -4.25
C GLY A 83 -30.86 0.83 -2.70
N LEU A 84 -29.85 1.40 -2.03
CA LEU A 84 -29.77 1.70 -0.59
C LEU A 84 -30.04 3.20 -0.26
N ALA A 85 -30.87 3.88 -1.06
CA ALA A 85 -31.04 5.34 -1.17
C ALA A 85 -31.07 6.11 0.16
N GLY A 86 -31.78 5.64 1.19
CA GLY A 86 -31.90 6.38 2.45
C GLY A 86 -30.59 6.56 3.24
N ARG A 87 -29.55 5.78 2.95
CA ARG A 87 -28.24 5.84 3.63
C ARG A 87 -27.11 6.39 2.76
N VAL A 88 -27.32 6.39 1.45
CA VAL A 88 -26.41 7.00 0.49
C VAL A 88 -26.47 8.52 0.64
N ASP A 89 -27.64 9.13 0.87
CA ASP A 89 -27.73 10.58 1.15
C ASP A 89 -26.90 11.02 2.36
N GLN A 90 -26.90 10.26 3.47
CA GLN A 90 -26.02 10.57 4.62
C GLN A 90 -24.53 10.33 4.34
N PHE A 91 -24.21 9.46 3.38
CA PHE A 91 -22.86 9.16 2.94
C PHE A 91 -22.35 10.22 1.94
N LEU A 92 -23.20 10.65 0.99
CA LEU A 92 -23.00 11.77 0.07
C LEU A 92 -22.99 13.11 0.81
N GLN A 93 -23.73 13.28 1.91
CA GLN A 93 -23.63 14.46 2.80
C GLN A 93 -22.26 14.58 3.49
N ARG A 94 -21.47 13.50 3.54
CA ARG A 94 -20.05 13.53 3.94
C ARG A 94 -19.09 13.60 2.76
N ILE A 95 -19.61 13.44 1.55
CA ILE A 95 -18.93 13.91 0.38
C ILE A 95 -19.15 15.42 0.39
N ASP A 96 -18.26 16.09 1.11
CA ASP A 96 -18.09 17.50 0.90
C ASP A 96 -17.78 17.67 -0.60
N LEU A 97 -18.73 18.25 -1.34
CA LEU A 97 -18.45 18.91 -2.62
C LEU A 97 -17.57 20.10 -2.29
N LEU A 98 -16.33 19.82 -1.90
CA LEU A 98 -15.35 20.79 -1.54
C LEU A 98 -15.01 21.54 -2.80
N ASN A 99 -15.26 22.84 -2.77
CA ASN A 99 -14.58 23.77 -3.66
C ASN A 99 -13.10 23.72 -3.24
N LEU A 100 -12.30 22.86 -3.90
CA LEU A 100 -10.98 22.46 -3.41
C LEU A 100 -9.94 23.60 -3.41
N ARG A 101 -10.27 24.77 -3.97
CA ARG A 101 -9.39 25.97 -3.98
C ARG A 101 -8.86 26.34 -2.59
N GLY A 102 -9.60 26.05 -1.52
CA GLY A 102 -9.18 26.34 -0.14
C GLY A 102 -8.43 25.21 0.60
N HIS A 103 -8.48 23.98 0.10
CA HIS A 103 -7.96 22.80 0.82
C HIS A 103 -6.79 22.11 0.10
N LEU A 104 -6.65 22.32 -1.21
CA LEU A 104 -5.52 21.86 -2.02
C LEU A 104 -4.99 23.06 -2.82
N PRO A 105 -4.27 24.01 -2.18
CA PRO A 105 -3.75 25.19 -2.86
C PRO A 105 -2.81 24.83 -4.03
N GLU A 106 -2.22 23.63 -4.01
CA GLU A 106 -1.31 23.14 -5.05
C GLU A 106 -2.03 22.45 -6.24
N ALA A 107 -3.34 22.21 -6.18
CA ALA A 107 -4.11 21.54 -7.24
C ALA A 107 -5.31 22.40 -7.74
N PRO A 108 -5.06 23.59 -8.32
CA PRO A 108 -6.10 24.57 -8.65
C PRO A 108 -7.10 24.12 -9.73
N HIS A 109 -6.76 23.08 -10.50
CA HIS A 109 -7.59 22.53 -11.58
C HIS A 109 -8.56 21.43 -11.12
N MET A 110 -8.51 21.02 -9.86
CA MET A 110 -9.41 20.02 -9.30
C MET A 110 -10.61 20.74 -8.67
N GLU A 111 -11.51 21.32 -9.47
CA GLU A 111 -12.53 22.25 -8.93
C GLU A 111 -13.60 21.57 -8.06
N VAL A 112 -13.91 20.28 -8.30
CA VAL A 112 -14.85 19.49 -7.50
C VAL A 112 -14.34 18.05 -7.35
N ALA A 113 -14.19 17.60 -6.11
CA ALA A 113 -13.81 16.23 -5.79
C ALA A 113 -14.62 15.64 -4.65
N LEU A 114 -14.82 14.33 -4.70
CA LEU A 114 -15.31 13.56 -3.59
C LEU A 114 -14.16 13.24 -2.64
N ARG A 115 -14.36 13.52 -1.35
CA ARG A 115 -13.42 13.16 -0.29
C ARG A 115 -13.82 11.84 0.36
N PHE A 116 -12.89 10.88 0.41
CA PHE A 116 -13.06 9.60 1.08
C PHE A 116 -12.06 9.45 2.24
N PRO A 117 -12.51 9.38 3.50
CA PRO A 117 -11.60 9.14 4.61
C PRO A 117 -11.09 7.69 4.60
N VAL A 118 -9.77 7.52 4.64
CA VAL A 118 -9.10 6.22 4.72
C VAL A 118 -8.79 5.92 6.19
N PRO A 119 -9.35 4.84 6.78
CA PRO A 119 -9.11 4.53 8.19
C PRO A 119 -7.66 4.16 8.45
N ALA A 120 -7.19 4.47 9.66
CA ALA A 120 -5.96 3.91 10.20
C ALA A 120 -5.98 2.38 10.13
N GLY A 121 -4.83 1.77 9.84
CA GLY A 121 -4.65 0.33 9.65
C GLY A 121 -4.92 -0.17 8.22
N THR A 122 -5.47 0.67 7.33
CA THR A 122 -5.68 0.32 5.91
C THR A 122 -4.33 0.14 5.21
N PRO A 123 -4.07 -0.98 4.53
CA PRO A 123 -2.85 -1.15 3.74
C PRO A 123 -2.73 -0.06 2.68
N ILE A 124 -1.58 0.58 2.58
CA ILE A 124 -1.33 1.68 1.62
C ILE A 124 -1.33 1.12 0.19
N ASN A 125 -0.66 0.00 -0.04
CA ASN A 125 -0.53 -0.65 -1.36
C ASN A 125 -1.87 -1.13 -1.93
N LEU A 126 -2.91 -1.30 -1.09
CA LEU A 126 -4.27 -1.61 -1.54
C LEU A 126 -4.86 -0.51 -2.44
N LEU A 127 -4.41 0.72 -2.24
CA LEU A 127 -4.89 1.90 -2.96
C LEU A 127 -3.82 2.46 -3.90
N ALA A 128 -2.54 2.39 -3.52
CA ALA A 128 -1.44 2.92 -4.32
C ALA A 128 -1.20 2.14 -5.62
N ASN A 129 -1.53 0.85 -5.66
CA ASN A 129 -1.34 -0.02 -6.83
C ASN A 129 -2.54 -0.01 -7.79
N ILE A 130 -3.48 0.93 -7.61
CA ILE A 130 -4.64 1.07 -8.50
C ILE A 130 -4.24 1.94 -9.69
N HIS A 131 -4.39 1.41 -10.91
CA HIS A 131 -4.20 2.21 -12.12
C HIS A 131 -5.16 3.41 -12.15
N VAL A 132 -4.70 4.58 -12.60
CA VAL A 132 -5.48 5.83 -12.56
C VAL A 132 -6.85 5.73 -13.25
N ASN A 133 -6.95 4.97 -14.34
CA ASN A 133 -8.21 4.73 -15.06
C ASN A 133 -9.23 3.91 -14.24
N ASN A 134 -8.76 3.18 -13.23
CA ASN A 134 -9.59 2.37 -12.33
C ASN A 134 -9.87 3.04 -10.99
N ALA A 135 -9.33 4.25 -10.75
CA ALA A 135 -9.44 4.95 -9.46
C ALA A 135 -10.91 5.13 -9.00
N ALA A 136 -11.81 5.52 -9.92
CA ALA A 136 -13.23 5.66 -9.61
C ALA A 136 -13.89 4.33 -9.24
N GLY A 137 -13.58 3.25 -9.97
CA GLY A 137 -14.06 1.91 -9.67
C GLY A 137 -13.53 1.38 -8.33
N ALA A 138 -12.26 1.63 -8.03
CA ALA A 138 -11.63 1.21 -6.78
C ALA A 138 -12.24 1.93 -5.58
N ALA A 139 -12.46 3.25 -5.66
CA ALA A 139 -13.15 3.97 -4.60
C ALA A 139 -14.58 3.48 -4.41
N LEU A 140 -15.31 3.19 -5.51
CA LEU A 140 -16.65 2.61 -5.41
C LEU A 140 -16.64 1.29 -4.64
N GLN A 141 -15.70 0.38 -4.96
CA GLN A 141 -15.57 -0.88 -4.21
C GLN A 141 -15.16 -0.64 -2.75
N PHE A 142 -14.29 0.34 -2.48
CA PHE A 142 -13.90 0.70 -1.11
C PHE A 142 -15.10 1.22 -0.29
N VAL A 143 -15.98 2.02 -0.91
CA VAL A 143 -17.24 2.46 -0.29
C VAL A 143 -18.16 1.27 -0.01
N ARG A 144 -18.35 0.39 -1.00
CA ARG A 144 -19.17 -0.83 -0.86
C ARG A 144 -18.65 -1.71 0.28
N TYR A 145 -17.33 -1.90 0.37
CA TYR A 145 -16.67 -2.62 1.46
C TYR A 145 -17.02 -2.02 2.82
N LYS A 146 -16.83 -0.71 3.00
CA LYS A 146 -17.15 -0.04 4.28
C LYS A 146 -18.63 -0.11 4.63
N LEU A 147 -19.50 0.08 3.64
CA LEU A 147 -20.95 0.03 3.86
C LEU A 147 -21.40 -1.36 4.27
N ALA A 148 -20.92 -2.40 3.58
CA ALA A 148 -21.19 -3.80 3.91
C ALA A 148 -20.68 -4.15 5.31
N ARG A 149 -19.46 -3.74 5.68
CA ARG A 149 -18.92 -3.89 7.04
C ARG A 149 -19.78 -3.21 8.10
N LYS A 150 -20.23 -1.97 7.86
CA LYS A 150 -21.11 -1.22 8.77
C LYS A 150 -22.49 -1.85 8.90
N LEU A 151 -22.97 -2.54 7.87
CA LEU A 151 -24.24 -3.27 7.84
C LEU A 151 -24.14 -4.70 8.40
N GLY A 152 -22.93 -5.20 8.68
CA GLY A 152 -22.72 -6.59 9.05
C GLY A 152 -22.80 -7.58 7.87
N ASP A 153 -22.90 -7.11 6.63
CA ASP A 153 -22.89 -7.94 5.43
C ASP A 153 -21.46 -8.41 5.10
N ARG A 154 -21.07 -9.57 5.64
CA ARG A 154 -19.74 -10.14 5.42
C ARG A 154 -19.51 -10.50 3.96
N ARG A 155 -20.50 -11.11 3.28
CA ARG A 155 -20.38 -11.52 1.88
C ARG A 155 -20.24 -10.33 0.95
N GLY A 156 -20.99 -9.25 1.21
CA GLY A 156 -20.84 -7.99 0.47
C GLY A 156 -19.48 -7.36 0.66
N ALA A 157 -18.94 -7.39 1.88
CA ALA A 157 -17.60 -6.90 2.17
C ALA A 157 -16.53 -7.71 1.43
N ASP A 158 -16.60 -9.04 1.49
CA ASP A 158 -15.63 -9.92 0.82
C ASP A 158 -15.66 -9.72 -0.69
N ARG A 159 -16.85 -9.67 -1.31
CA ARG A 159 -16.97 -9.38 -2.76
C ARG A 159 -16.38 -8.02 -3.15
N ALA A 160 -16.60 -7.00 -2.33
CA ALA A 160 -16.07 -5.67 -2.59
C ALA A 160 -14.54 -5.63 -2.43
N LEU A 161 -14.00 -6.35 -1.44
CA LEU A 161 -12.55 -6.49 -1.26
C LEU A 161 -11.91 -7.26 -2.42
N ASP A 162 -12.50 -8.37 -2.86
CA ASP A 162 -12.04 -9.13 -4.02
C ASP A 162 -12.03 -8.28 -5.29
N ALA A 163 -13.09 -7.48 -5.49
CA ALA A 163 -13.17 -6.56 -6.62
C ALA A 163 -12.08 -5.48 -6.53
N LEU A 164 -11.79 -4.97 -5.33
CA LEU A 164 -10.72 -4.00 -5.12
C LEU A 164 -9.34 -4.60 -5.42
N LEU A 165 -9.06 -5.82 -4.95
CA LEU A 165 -7.79 -6.52 -5.22
C LEU A 165 -7.61 -6.82 -6.72
N ARG A 166 -8.69 -7.15 -7.45
CA ARG A 166 -8.65 -7.35 -8.91
C ARG A 166 -8.36 -6.08 -9.71
N LEU A 167 -8.64 -4.90 -9.13
CA LEU A 167 -8.32 -3.62 -9.76
C LEU A 167 -6.87 -3.19 -9.49
N SER A 168 -6.17 -3.87 -8.58
CA SER A 168 -4.77 -3.62 -8.26
C SER A 168 -3.86 -4.24 -9.31
N GLU A 169 -2.89 -3.47 -9.80
CA GLU A 169 -1.83 -3.96 -10.68
C GLU A 169 -0.87 -4.90 -9.95
N CYS A 170 -0.75 -4.72 -8.64
CA CYS A 170 0.02 -5.58 -7.75
C CYS A 170 -0.83 -5.90 -6.51
N PRO A 171 -1.58 -7.02 -6.51
CA PRO A 171 -2.47 -7.40 -5.40
C PRO A 171 -1.71 -8.02 -4.22
N ASP A 172 -0.38 -8.24 -4.34
CA ASP A 172 0.46 -8.64 -3.23
C ASP A 172 0.80 -7.42 -2.37
N LEU A 173 0.31 -7.44 -1.13
CA LEU A 173 0.52 -6.35 -0.17
C LEU A 173 1.81 -6.54 0.64
N VAL A 174 2.38 -7.74 0.61
CA VAL A 174 3.59 -8.08 1.36
C VAL A 174 4.80 -7.72 0.51
N GLU A 175 5.65 -6.84 1.02
CA GLU A 175 6.87 -6.45 0.32
C GLU A 175 7.80 -7.67 0.18
N ASP A 176 8.32 -7.87 -1.04
CA ASP A 176 9.24 -8.94 -1.45
C ASP A 176 8.79 -10.37 -1.14
N HIS A 177 7.50 -10.65 -1.19
CA HIS A 177 7.00 -12.01 -0.96
C HIS A 177 7.34 -12.98 -2.10
N GLY A 178 7.23 -12.56 -3.38
CA GLY A 178 7.38 -13.46 -4.55
C GLY A 178 8.79 -13.60 -5.16
N HIS A 179 9.79 -12.89 -4.65
CA HIS A 179 11.16 -12.90 -5.18
C HIS A 179 12.09 -13.72 -4.28
N GLU A 180 11.94 -15.05 -4.35
CA GLU A 180 12.83 -15.98 -3.66
C GLU A 180 14.06 -16.25 -4.51
N TYR A 181 15.24 -15.80 -4.06
CA TYR A 181 16.50 -16.03 -4.74
C TYR A 181 17.32 -17.03 -3.95
N GLY A 182 17.75 -18.12 -4.60
CA GLY A 182 18.58 -19.14 -3.97
C GLY A 182 17.93 -19.80 -2.75
N SER A 183 16.59 -19.78 -2.64
CA SER A 183 15.88 -20.36 -1.49
C SER A 183 16.06 -21.87 -1.45
N GLU A 184 16.26 -22.49 -2.61
CA GLU A 184 16.55 -23.90 -2.85
C GLU A 184 17.97 -24.36 -2.45
N LEU A 185 18.90 -23.42 -2.23
CA LEU A 185 20.27 -23.74 -1.85
C LEU A 185 20.32 -24.35 -0.44
N SER A 186 21.33 -25.19 -0.20
CA SER A 186 21.66 -25.64 1.15
C SER A 186 22.11 -24.45 2.02
N GLN A 187 22.02 -24.57 3.34
CA GLN A 187 22.50 -23.50 4.23
C GLN A 187 24.01 -23.26 4.09
N ASP A 188 24.79 -24.33 3.83
CA ASP A 188 26.22 -24.23 3.60
C ASP A 188 26.54 -23.46 2.31
N ASP A 189 25.80 -23.75 1.23
CA ASP A 189 25.95 -23.03 -0.05
C ASP A 189 25.53 -21.57 0.06
N LYS A 190 24.45 -21.28 0.83
CA LYS A 190 24.04 -19.90 1.11
C LYS A 190 25.14 -19.14 1.83
N GLN A 191 25.75 -19.73 2.85
CA GLN A 191 26.84 -19.09 3.58
C GLN A 191 28.08 -18.89 2.69
N ALA A 192 28.44 -19.89 1.89
CA ALA A 192 29.55 -19.79 0.95
C ALA A 192 29.33 -18.68 -0.09
N LEU A 193 28.10 -18.55 -0.61
CA LEU A 193 27.73 -17.48 -1.54
C LEU A 193 27.83 -16.10 -0.89
N ILE A 194 27.36 -15.95 0.36
CA ILE A 194 27.49 -14.69 1.12
C ILE A 194 28.96 -14.29 1.24
N GLU A 195 29.82 -15.22 1.67
CA GLU A 195 31.26 -14.95 1.84
C GLU A 195 31.98 -14.69 0.52
N TYR A 196 31.51 -15.27 -0.58
CA TYR A 196 32.01 -14.96 -1.92
C TYR A 196 31.63 -13.54 -2.35
N LEU A 197 30.37 -13.14 -2.15
CA LEU A 197 29.88 -11.81 -2.49
C LEU A 197 30.57 -10.69 -1.69
N LYS A 198 30.96 -10.95 -0.43
CA LYS A 198 31.76 -10.01 0.39
C LYS A 198 33.14 -9.68 -0.19
N LYS A 199 33.65 -10.50 -1.12
CA LYS A 199 34.99 -10.37 -1.70
C LYS A 199 35.00 -9.75 -3.10
N MET A 200 33.82 -9.49 -3.69
CA MET A 200 33.69 -8.75 -4.94
C MET A 200 33.74 -7.25 -4.70
#